data_AF-A0A943IR95-F1
#
_entry.id   AF-A0A943IR95-F1
#
_cell.length_a   1.000
_cell.length_b   1.000
_cell.length_c   1.000
_cell.angle_alpha   90.00
_cell.angle_beta   90.00
_cell.angle_gamma   90.00
#
_symmetry.space_group_name_H-M   'P 1'
#
loop_
_entity.id
_entity.type
_entity.pdbx_description
1 polymer ?
#
loop_
_entity_poly.entity_id
_entity_poly.type
_entity_poly.pdbx_seq_one_letter_code
_entity_poly.pdbx_strand_id
1 'polypeptide(L)'
;MSDEMNPAEAKVSLWHNRMFIVICLASVVVAVGIFILLINGYINKQYTEYEVLKETQRQDAGTERYINNDDSLIKYSKDGISGVDMEGKTLWTGSYEMSNPSVVIRGEYILVADIGGKDAVIYNGKHEATELSVDYEIKQADVSKQGLAALLLEDSSSDMINIYNPYDVSSKLLVKIPTNVDDGYPVCMAISPDGTSVVASYICVVNGTAESRVVFYNFSDVGKNSDCIVGAKNYQKSLVTDVHFLSDDQVVLFADSGFYIWKGMKQPKQIVRKKVRKNIKSVFYNKSAIGLVLDTGSKKTPYHMDIYNTKGNKTSSFDFANDYNDIQLDGNEILFYSAKECGVFRLNGVLRFHASVEEGVDYFFRGNGRNHYYLFNDSTIQEIKLK
;
A
#
# COMPACT_ATOMS: atom_id res chain seq x y z
N MET A 1 73.05 24.76 23.13
CA MET A 1 73.02 23.31 23.39
C MET A 1 71.81 22.78 22.64
N SER A 2 72.00 22.58 21.34
CA SER A 2 70.98 22.06 20.43
C SER A 2 71.23 20.56 20.31
N ASP A 3 70.32 19.75 20.83
CA ASP A 3 70.33 18.30 20.60
C ASP A 3 70.07 18.05 19.10
N GLU A 4 71.15 17.96 18.32
CA GLU A 4 71.07 17.45 16.95
C GLU A 4 70.83 15.94 17.00
N MET A 5 69.58 15.56 16.73
CA MET A 5 69.12 14.18 16.70
C MET A 5 69.94 13.35 15.71
N ASN A 6 70.45 12.20 16.15
CA ASN A 6 71.30 11.32 15.37
C ASN A 6 70.56 10.82 14.10
N PRO A 7 71.16 10.92 12.89
CA PRO A 7 70.51 10.51 11.64
C PRO A 7 70.12 9.02 11.60
N ALA A 8 70.75 8.16 12.40
CA ALA A 8 70.33 6.77 12.57
C ALA A 8 69.02 6.64 13.36
N GLU A 9 68.83 7.44 14.41
CA GLU A 9 67.61 7.47 15.24
C GLU A 9 66.42 8.07 14.46
N ALA A 10 66.68 9.09 13.62
CA ALA A 10 65.69 9.66 12.73
C ALA A 10 65.15 8.66 11.69
N LYS A 11 66.03 7.78 11.14
CA LYS A 11 65.62 6.71 10.21
C LYS A 11 64.76 5.64 10.88
N VAL A 12 65.11 5.26 12.10
CA VAL A 12 64.36 4.25 12.88
C VAL A 12 62.99 4.79 13.30
N SER A 13 62.87 6.06 13.69
CA SER A 13 61.58 6.67 14.05
C SER A 13 60.65 6.82 12.83
N LEU A 14 61.20 7.19 11.66
CA LEU A 14 60.45 7.24 10.39
C LEU A 14 59.93 5.86 9.96
N TRP A 15 60.72 4.80 10.17
CA TRP A 15 60.30 3.42 9.87
C TRP A 15 59.20 2.94 10.82
N HIS A 16 59.32 3.20 12.12
CA HIS A 16 58.27 2.89 13.11
C HIS A 16 56.97 3.66 12.84
N ASN A 17 57.04 4.95 12.50
CA ASN A 17 55.86 5.75 12.17
C ASN A 17 55.18 5.24 10.90
N ARG A 18 55.95 4.89 9.86
CA ARG A 18 55.40 4.27 8.64
C ARG A 18 54.76 2.92 8.91
N MET A 19 55.40 2.09 9.72
CA MET A 19 54.87 0.78 10.08
C MET A 19 53.61 0.89 10.95
N PHE A 20 53.57 1.84 11.88
CA PHE A 20 52.38 2.16 12.67
C PHE A 20 51.21 2.61 11.79
N ILE A 21 51.46 3.52 10.82
CA ILE A 21 50.44 3.96 9.85
C ILE A 21 49.91 2.78 9.03
N VAL A 22 50.78 1.86 8.58
CA VAL A 22 50.37 0.67 7.82
C VAL A 22 49.52 -0.27 8.67
N ILE A 23 49.89 -0.48 9.95
CA ILE A 23 49.11 -1.32 10.88
C ILE A 23 47.73 -0.69 11.16
N CYS A 24 47.66 0.63 11.37
CA CYS A 24 46.40 1.34 11.54
C CYS A 24 45.51 1.26 10.28
N LEU A 25 46.08 1.38 9.09
CA LEU A 25 45.33 1.21 7.84
C LEU A 25 44.81 -0.23 7.70
N ALA A 26 45.63 -1.23 8.00
CA ALA A 26 45.23 -2.63 7.96
C ALA A 26 44.11 -2.94 8.96
N SER A 27 44.18 -2.41 10.19
CA SER A 27 43.14 -2.61 11.20
C SER A 27 41.81 -1.97 10.82
N VAL A 28 41.83 -0.78 10.19
CA VAL A 28 40.63 -0.12 9.64
C VAL A 28 40.01 -0.98 8.53
N VAL A 29 40.80 -1.52 7.61
CA VAL A 29 40.30 -2.40 6.54
C VAL A 29 39.65 -3.66 7.12
N VAL A 30 40.27 -4.29 8.12
CA VAL A 30 39.70 -5.47 8.79
C VAL A 30 38.40 -5.12 9.52
N ALA A 31 38.36 -4.00 10.24
CA ALA A 31 37.16 -3.55 10.94
C ALA A 31 36.00 -3.27 9.97
N VAL A 32 36.28 -2.62 8.83
CA VAL A 32 35.30 -2.40 7.75
C VAL A 32 34.82 -3.74 7.17
N GLY A 33 35.73 -4.69 6.94
CA GLY A 33 35.38 -6.03 6.46
C GLY A 33 34.44 -6.77 7.41
N ILE A 34 34.75 -6.79 8.70
CA ILE A 34 33.88 -7.39 9.75
C ILE A 34 32.53 -6.67 9.79
N PHE A 35 32.52 -5.34 9.72
CA PHE A 35 31.29 -4.54 9.73
C PHE A 35 30.39 -4.87 8.53
N ILE A 36 30.95 -5.00 7.33
CA ILE A 36 30.20 -5.42 6.12
C ILE A 36 29.64 -6.83 6.28
N LEU A 37 30.41 -7.77 6.83
CA LEU A 37 29.95 -9.14 7.07
C LEU A 37 28.78 -9.18 8.07
N LEU A 38 28.88 -8.41 9.17
CA LEU A 38 27.80 -8.29 10.16
C LEU A 38 26.54 -7.68 9.57
N ILE A 39 26.68 -6.62 8.76
CA ILE A 39 25.55 -6.00 8.06
C ILE A 39 24.91 -6.98 7.09
N ASN A 40 25.69 -7.68 6.26
CA ASN A 40 25.15 -8.66 5.32
C ASN A 40 24.44 -9.80 6.04
N GLY A 41 25.00 -10.30 7.14
CA GLY A 41 24.34 -11.31 7.98
C GLY A 41 23.01 -10.82 8.55
N TYR A 42 22.94 -9.54 8.97
CA TYR A 42 21.71 -8.94 9.48
C TYR A 42 20.65 -8.72 8.37
N ILE A 43 21.06 -8.15 7.23
CA ILE A 43 20.20 -7.82 6.09
C ILE A 43 19.68 -9.06 5.36
N ASN A 44 20.43 -10.16 5.38
CA ASN A 44 20.07 -11.41 4.72
C ASN A 44 19.63 -12.49 5.70
N LYS A 45 19.41 -12.16 6.98
CA LYS A 45 18.90 -13.13 7.96
C LYS A 45 17.56 -13.69 7.50
N GLN A 46 17.50 -15.01 7.38
CA GLN A 46 16.31 -15.80 7.13
C GLN A 46 15.90 -16.52 8.42
N TYR A 47 14.61 -16.73 8.58
CA TYR A 47 13.98 -17.39 9.71
C TYR A 47 13.30 -18.65 9.17
N THR A 48 13.61 -19.79 9.75
CA THR A 48 13.11 -21.10 9.30
C THR A 48 11.94 -21.59 10.14
N GLU A 49 11.78 -21.02 11.34
CA GLU A 49 10.77 -21.42 12.30
C GLU A 49 10.09 -20.18 12.88
N TYR A 50 8.96 -20.40 13.53
CA TYR A 50 8.30 -19.41 14.36
C TYR A 50 7.86 -20.06 15.67
N GLU A 51 7.70 -19.23 16.69
CA GLU A 51 7.10 -19.59 17.96
C GLU A 51 5.76 -18.88 18.08
N VAL A 52 4.72 -19.63 18.45
CA VAL A 52 3.44 -19.06 18.86
C VAL A 52 3.62 -18.51 20.28
N LEU A 53 3.54 -17.20 20.42
CA LEU A 53 3.65 -16.51 21.71
C LEU A 53 2.31 -16.48 22.45
N LYS A 54 1.24 -16.29 21.70
CA LYS A 54 -0.13 -16.21 22.21
C LYS A 54 -1.09 -16.75 21.17
N GLU A 55 -2.13 -17.42 21.64
CA GLU A 55 -3.21 -17.95 20.83
C GLU A 55 -4.54 -17.55 21.46
N THR A 56 -5.45 -17.02 20.65
CA THR A 56 -6.79 -16.62 21.05
C THR A 56 -7.81 -17.23 20.12
N GLN A 57 -8.90 -17.78 20.66
CA GLN A 57 -9.99 -18.32 19.86
C GLN A 57 -10.75 -17.19 19.14
N ARG A 58 -11.00 -17.34 17.83
CA ARG A 58 -11.86 -16.43 17.08
C ARG A 58 -13.30 -16.62 17.54
N GLN A 59 -13.99 -15.50 17.80
CA GLN A 59 -15.41 -15.48 18.13
C GLN A 59 -16.23 -15.06 16.91
N ASP A 60 -15.90 -15.66 15.77
CA ASP A 60 -16.41 -15.23 14.47
C ASP A 60 -17.40 -16.24 13.94
N ALA A 61 -18.41 -15.76 13.21
CA ALA A 61 -19.36 -16.60 12.50
C ALA A 61 -18.86 -17.04 11.11
N GLY A 62 -17.60 -16.73 10.76
CA GLY A 62 -16.97 -17.07 9.47
C GLY A 62 -17.37 -16.15 8.31
N THR A 63 -18.08 -15.05 8.60
CA THR A 63 -18.50 -14.06 7.58
C THR A 63 -17.77 -12.73 7.70
N GLU A 64 -17.00 -12.57 8.78
CA GLU A 64 -16.32 -11.35 9.12
C GLU A 64 -14.99 -11.21 8.39
N ARG A 65 -14.71 -9.98 7.99
CA ARG A 65 -13.49 -9.60 7.30
C ARG A 65 -12.61 -8.75 8.20
N TYR A 66 -11.30 -8.89 8.01
CA TYR A 66 -10.28 -8.22 8.82
C TYR A 66 -9.39 -7.33 7.96
N ILE A 67 -9.13 -6.12 8.45
CA ILE A 67 -8.17 -5.19 7.88
C ILE A 67 -7.21 -4.74 8.97
N ASN A 68 -5.92 -4.71 8.67
CA ASN A 68 -4.91 -4.16 9.57
C ASN A 68 -5.11 -2.64 9.73
N ASN A 69 -5.11 -2.17 10.97
CA ASN A 69 -5.17 -0.76 11.34
C ASN A 69 -4.16 -0.46 12.44
N ASP A 70 -2.89 -0.45 12.06
CA ASP A 70 -1.72 -0.24 12.91
C ASP A 70 -1.70 -1.20 14.12
N ASP A 71 -2.00 -0.69 15.32
CA ASP A 71 -1.97 -1.44 16.59
C ASP A 71 -3.29 -2.22 16.85
N SER A 72 -4.21 -2.21 15.89
CA SER A 72 -5.53 -2.80 15.98
C SER A 72 -5.94 -3.46 14.67
N LEU A 73 -7.06 -4.16 14.69
CA LEU A 73 -7.72 -4.69 13.51
C LEU A 73 -9.12 -4.12 13.40
N ILE A 74 -9.53 -3.88 12.17
CA ILE A 74 -10.92 -3.60 11.85
C ILE A 74 -11.58 -4.90 11.44
N LYS A 75 -12.49 -5.39 12.29
CA LYS A 75 -13.39 -6.51 12.02
C LYS A 75 -14.71 -5.95 11.52
N TYR A 76 -15.16 -6.37 10.34
CA TYR A 76 -16.42 -5.90 9.76
C TYR A 76 -17.21 -7.00 9.05
N SER A 77 -18.52 -6.86 9.01
CA SER A 77 -19.46 -7.74 8.31
C SER A 77 -20.61 -6.91 7.75
N LYS A 78 -21.66 -7.57 7.23
CA LYS A 78 -22.90 -6.93 6.79
C LYS A 78 -23.67 -6.22 7.91
N ASP A 79 -23.46 -6.60 9.17
CA ASP A 79 -24.27 -6.16 10.32
C ASP A 79 -23.51 -5.15 11.22
N GLY A 80 -22.29 -4.77 10.85
CA GLY A 80 -21.52 -3.77 11.58
C GLY A 80 -20.01 -3.92 11.48
N ILE A 81 -19.34 -3.11 12.28
CA ILE A 81 -17.88 -2.94 12.33
C ILE A 81 -17.42 -2.84 13.77
N SER A 82 -16.21 -3.29 14.05
CA SER A 82 -15.58 -3.17 15.35
C SER A 82 -14.08 -3.01 15.21
N GLY A 83 -13.49 -2.17 16.06
CA GLY A 83 -12.06 -2.20 16.31
C GLY A 83 -11.78 -3.25 17.37
N VAL A 84 -10.87 -4.16 17.08
CA VAL A 84 -10.38 -5.15 18.05
C VAL A 84 -8.89 -4.94 18.23
N ASP A 85 -8.40 -5.09 19.45
CA ASP A 85 -6.96 -5.20 19.65
C ASP A 85 -6.45 -6.54 19.13
N MET A 86 -5.12 -6.67 19.11
CA MET A 86 -4.46 -7.88 18.65
C MET A 86 -4.67 -9.09 19.60
N GLU A 87 -5.33 -8.89 20.74
CA GLU A 87 -5.76 -9.96 21.65
C GLU A 87 -7.21 -10.38 21.42
N GLY A 88 -7.86 -9.83 20.39
CA GLY A 88 -9.25 -10.10 20.06
C GLY A 88 -10.26 -9.39 20.97
N LYS A 89 -9.81 -8.49 21.86
CA LYS A 89 -10.72 -7.71 22.70
C LYS A 89 -11.28 -6.55 21.89
N THR A 90 -12.60 -6.42 21.88
CA THR A 90 -13.30 -5.29 21.28
C THR A 90 -12.96 -3.98 21.98
N LEU A 91 -12.49 -3.00 21.20
CA LEU A 91 -12.18 -1.65 21.63
C LEU A 91 -13.39 -0.72 21.44
N TRP A 92 -14.10 -0.87 20.32
CA TRP A 92 -15.30 -0.12 19.98
C TRP A 92 -16.15 -0.90 18.96
N THR A 93 -17.41 -0.51 18.82
CA THR A 93 -18.36 -1.12 17.89
C THR A 93 -19.16 -0.04 17.18
N GLY A 94 -19.45 -0.27 15.91
CA GLY A 94 -20.41 0.48 15.11
C GLY A 94 -21.40 -0.48 14.46
N SER A 95 -22.66 -0.05 14.40
CA SER A 95 -23.74 -0.84 13.79
C SER A 95 -24.18 -0.20 12.48
N TYR A 96 -24.47 -1.04 11.49
CA TYR A 96 -25.12 -0.69 10.24
C TYR A 96 -25.71 -1.97 9.65
N GLU A 97 -26.56 -1.85 8.64
CA GLU A 97 -27.02 -2.98 7.83
C GLU A 97 -26.68 -2.69 6.38
N MET A 98 -25.69 -3.41 5.84
CA MET A 98 -25.20 -3.22 4.46
C MET A 98 -25.11 -4.57 3.76
N SER A 99 -25.59 -4.64 2.53
CA SER A 99 -25.58 -5.90 1.77
C SER A 99 -24.18 -6.30 1.32
N ASN A 100 -23.37 -5.33 0.93
CA ASN A 100 -22.00 -5.52 0.45
C ASN A 100 -21.07 -4.40 0.96
N PRO A 101 -20.68 -4.45 2.25
CA PRO A 101 -19.85 -3.43 2.87
C PRO A 101 -18.43 -3.45 2.30
N SER A 102 -17.95 -2.27 1.90
CA SER A 102 -16.55 -1.99 1.53
C SER A 102 -15.95 -0.98 2.50
N VAL A 103 -14.76 -1.29 3.04
CA VAL A 103 -14.07 -0.47 4.05
C VAL A 103 -12.83 0.17 3.46
N VAL A 104 -12.66 1.48 3.70
CA VAL A 104 -11.47 2.24 3.35
C VAL A 104 -10.97 2.99 4.58
N ILE A 105 -9.67 2.83 4.88
CA ILE A 105 -9.01 3.49 6.02
C ILE A 105 -7.99 4.51 5.51
N ARG A 106 -8.07 5.75 6.01
CA ARG A 106 -7.11 6.82 5.69
C ARG A 106 -6.83 7.69 6.90
N GLY A 107 -5.64 7.52 7.47
CA GLY A 107 -5.32 8.17 8.74
C GLY A 107 -6.28 7.66 9.81
N GLU A 108 -6.92 8.58 10.53
CA GLU A 108 -7.86 8.22 11.61
C GLU A 108 -9.30 8.01 11.13
N TYR A 109 -9.58 8.17 9.83
CA TYR A 109 -10.92 8.02 9.26
C TYR A 109 -11.11 6.64 8.64
N ILE A 110 -12.27 6.04 8.94
CA ILE A 110 -12.73 4.78 8.38
C ILE A 110 -14.06 5.03 7.68
N LEU A 111 -14.11 4.82 6.37
CA LEU A 111 -15.32 4.87 5.58
C LEU A 111 -15.79 3.45 5.30
N VAL A 112 -17.04 3.16 5.63
CA VAL A 112 -17.74 1.94 5.22
C VAL A 112 -18.85 2.34 4.27
N ALA A 113 -18.93 1.73 3.09
CA ALA A 113 -19.97 2.02 2.11
C ALA A 113 -20.63 0.73 1.62
N ASP A 114 -21.95 0.75 1.44
CA ASP A 114 -22.69 -0.37 0.86
C ASP A 114 -22.59 -0.34 -0.67
N ILE A 115 -21.78 -1.22 -1.24
CA ILE A 115 -21.56 -1.25 -2.69
C ILE A 115 -22.78 -1.87 -3.39
N GLY A 116 -23.44 -1.10 -4.25
CA GLY A 116 -24.76 -1.39 -4.81
C GLY A 116 -25.92 -0.90 -3.92
N GLY A 117 -25.62 -0.44 -2.71
CA GLY A 117 -26.55 0.27 -1.83
C GLY A 117 -26.40 1.78 -1.94
N LYS A 118 -27.03 2.51 -1.01
CA LYS A 118 -27.08 3.98 -0.99
C LYS A 118 -26.54 4.61 0.28
N ASP A 119 -26.03 3.79 1.19
CA ASP A 119 -25.64 4.21 2.52
C ASP A 119 -24.14 4.01 2.75
N ALA A 120 -23.57 4.97 3.45
CA ALA A 120 -22.20 4.95 3.92
C ALA A 120 -22.13 5.50 5.35
N VAL A 121 -21.14 5.04 6.10
CA VAL A 121 -20.86 5.49 7.46
C VAL A 121 -19.38 5.83 7.57
N ILE A 122 -19.09 6.99 8.15
CA ILE A 122 -17.72 7.47 8.37
C ILE A 122 -17.47 7.52 9.87
N TYR A 123 -16.44 6.82 10.33
CA TYR A 123 -15.95 6.86 11.70
C TYR A 123 -14.74 7.78 11.76
N ASN A 124 -14.74 8.73 12.69
CA ASN A 124 -13.59 9.61 12.95
C ASN A 124 -12.56 8.93 13.89
N GLY A 125 -11.49 9.65 14.27
CA GLY A 125 -10.46 9.13 15.18
C GLY A 125 -10.91 8.82 16.61
N LYS A 126 -12.13 9.22 16.99
CA LYS A 126 -12.78 8.81 18.24
C LYS A 126 -13.78 7.67 18.04
N HIS A 127 -13.87 7.15 16.82
CA HIS A 127 -14.83 6.14 16.39
C HIS A 127 -16.29 6.58 16.51
N GLU A 128 -16.54 7.89 16.42
CA GLU A 128 -17.90 8.44 16.33
C GLU A 128 -18.40 8.28 14.89
N ALA A 129 -19.57 7.64 14.73
CA ALA A 129 -20.19 7.39 13.44
C ALA A 129 -20.88 8.65 12.90
N THR A 130 -20.72 8.90 11.59
CA THR A 130 -21.50 9.89 10.84
C THR A 130 -22.09 9.23 9.60
N GLU A 131 -23.41 9.17 9.55
CA GLU A 131 -24.16 8.57 8.43
C GLU A 131 -24.21 9.49 7.21
N LEU A 132 -24.09 8.87 6.04
CA LEU A 132 -24.15 9.50 4.73
C LEU A 132 -25.02 8.63 3.81
N SER A 133 -26.25 9.08 3.56
CA SER A 133 -27.11 8.49 2.53
C SER A 133 -27.05 9.33 1.26
N VAL A 134 -27.07 8.67 0.11
CA VAL A 134 -27.02 9.29 -1.23
C VAL A 134 -28.21 8.84 -2.08
N ASP A 135 -28.46 9.55 -3.18
CA ASP A 135 -29.63 9.29 -4.02
C ASP A 135 -29.47 8.07 -4.95
N TYR A 136 -28.23 7.66 -5.20
CA TYR A 136 -27.82 6.73 -6.26
C TYR A 136 -26.94 5.61 -5.70
N GLU A 137 -26.86 4.49 -6.43
CA GLU A 137 -26.09 3.33 -5.96
C GLU A 137 -24.59 3.62 -5.91
N ILE A 138 -23.93 3.24 -4.83
CA ILE A 138 -22.49 3.41 -4.66
C ILE A 138 -21.75 2.27 -5.38
N LYS A 139 -20.88 2.60 -6.34
CA LYS A 139 -20.01 1.63 -7.01
C LYS A 139 -18.61 1.56 -6.44
N GLN A 140 -18.11 2.69 -5.95
CA GLN A 140 -16.82 2.79 -5.28
C GLN A 140 -16.84 3.92 -4.26
N ALA A 141 -16.09 3.76 -3.18
CA ALA A 141 -15.91 4.76 -2.15
C ALA A 141 -14.42 4.92 -1.83
N ASP A 142 -13.99 6.14 -1.50
CA ASP A 142 -12.68 6.47 -0.94
C ASP A 142 -12.84 7.63 0.05
N VAL A 143 -11.89 7.80 0.96
CA VAL A 143 -11.95 8.84 2.00
C VAL A 143 -10.64 9.62 2.05
N SER A 144 -10.68 10.90 2.39
CA SER A 144 -9.47 11.70 2.60
C SER A 144 -9.02 11.63 4.06
N LYS A 145 -7.80 12.09 4.38
CA LYS A 145 -7.36 12.25 5.78
C LYS A 145 -8.06 13.38 6.51
N GLN A 146 -8.91 14.15 5.82
CA GLN A 146 -9.76 15.19 6.40
C GLN A 146 -11.20 14.68 6.65
N GLY A 147 -11.48 13.40 6.38
CA GLY A 147 -12.81 12.81 6.54
C GLY A 147 -13.80 13.14 5.42
N LEU A 148 -13.34 13.73 4.31
CA LEU A 148 -14.17 13.88 3.11
C LEU A 148 -14.33 12.54 2.40
N ALA A 149 -15.56 12.18 2.04
CA ALA A 149 -15.86 10.96 1.29
C ALA A 149 -16.02 11.26 -0.19
N ALA A 150 -15.32 10.50 -1.04
CA ALA A 150 -15.53 10.46 -2.47
C ALA A 150 -16.32 9.21 -2.82
N LEU A 151 -17.47 9.38 -3.48
CA LEU A 151 -18.34 8.29 -3.90
C LEU A 151 -18.53 8.33 -5.42
N LEU A 152 -18.32 7.18 -6.06
CA LEU A 152 -18.69 6.93 -7.45
C LEU A 152 -20.10 6.36 -7.42
N LEU A 153 -21.03 7.09 -8.02
CA LEU A 153 -22.46 6.82 -7.97
C LEU A 153 -22.97 6.45 -9.36
N GLU A 154 -23.73 5.37 -9.45
CA GLU A 154 -24.38 4.97 -10.71
C GLU A 154 -25.79 5.56 -10.80
N ASP A 155 -26.03 6.32 -11.85
CA ASP A 155 -27.35 6.77 -12.27
C ASP A 155 -27.68 6.15 -13.63
N SER A 156 -28.97 5.88 -13.84
CA SER A 156 -29.54 5.42 -15.10
C SER A 156 -29.17 6.27 -16.33
N SER A 157 -28.81 7.54 -16.13
CA SER A 157 -28.47 8.48 -17.20
C SER A 157 -26.97 8.72 -17.36
N SER A 158 -26.26 8.93 -16.25
CA SER A 158 -24.80 9.05 -16.24
C SER A 158 -24.24 8.95 -14.83
N ASP A 159 -23.16 8.19 -14.67
CA ASP A 159 -22.47 8.06 -13.39
C ASP A 159 -21.94 9.42 -12.91
N MET A 160 -21.74 9.54 -11.61
CA MET A 160 -21.26 10.77 -10.98
C MET A 160 -20.18 10.47 -9.95
N ILE A 161 -19.17 11.32 -9.90
CA ILE A 161 -18.22 11.35 -8.79
C ILE A 161 -18.60 12.50 -7.88
N ASN A 162 -19.04 12.18 -6.67
CA ASN A 162 -19.45 13.17 -5.68
C ASN A 162 -18.50 13.18 -4.49
N ILE A 163 -18.17 14.39 -4.03
CA ILE A 163 -17.35 14.60 -2.84
C ILE A 163 -18.24 15.19 -1.74
N TYR A 164 -18.27 14.51 -0.61
CA TYR A 164 -19.07 14.86 0.55
C TYR A 164 -18.19 15.25 1.73
N ASN A 165 -18.58 16.32 2.42
CA ASN A 165 -18.20 16.56 3.81
C ASN A 165 -19.36 16.10 4.70
N PRO A 166 -19.29 14.91 5.30
CA PRO A 166 -20.41 14.39 6.10
C PRO A 166 -20.70 15.22 7.35
N TYR A 167 -19.74 16.06 7.79
CA TYR A 167 -19.81 16.88 8.98
C TYR A 167 -20.41 18.28 8.72
N ASP A 168 -20.59 18.67 7.46
CA ASP A 168 -21.21 19.95 7.13
C ASP A 168 -22.74 19.87 7.29
N VAL A 169 -23.26 20.66 8.23
CA VAL A 169 -24.69 20.71 8.55
C VAL A 169 -25.51 21.49 7.53
N SER A 170 -24.87 22.34 6.72
CA SER A 170 -25.55 23.18 5.72
C SER A 170 -25.78 22.44 4.41
N SER A 171 -24.73 21.79 3.90
CA SER A 171 -24.77 20.94 2.72
C SER A 171 -23.63 19.94 2.79
N LYS A 172 -23.96 18.65 2.89
CA LYS A 172 -22.95 17.59 2.87
C LYS A 172 -22.24 17.49 1.52
N LEU A 173 -22.91 17.81 0.41
CA LEU A 173 -22.32 17.73 -0.93
C LEU A 173 -21.43 18.94 -1.19
N LEU A 174 -20.14 18.71 -1.43
CA LEU A 174 -19.15 19.74 -1.76
C LEU A 174 -18.94 19.89 -3.26
N VAL A 175 -18.82 18.76 -3.96
CA VAL A 175 -18.50 18.73 -5.39
C VAL A 175 -19.32 17.63 -6.06
N LYS A 176 -19.87 17.95 -7.23
CA LYS A 176 -20.58 17.03 -8.11
C LYS A 176 -19.90 17.03 -9.48
N ILE A 177 -19.33 15.90 -9.87
CA ILE A 177 -18.71 15.71 -11.19
C ILE A 177 -19.61 14.76 -11.98
N PRO A 178 -20.45 15.26 -12.90
CA PRO A 178 -21.11 14.38 -13.86
C PRO A 178 -20.03 13.73 -14.72
N THR A 179 -20.07 12.41 -14.85
CA THR A 179 -19.32 11.74 -15.91
C THR A 179 -20.10 11.91 -17.21
N ASN A 180 -19.42 11.91 -18.36
CA ASN A 180 -20.09 11.87 -19.66
C ASN A 180 -19.88 10.49 -20.25
N VAL A 181 -20.95 9.86 -20.74
CA VAL A 181 -20.87 8.56 -21.43
C VAL A 181 -19.94 8.64 -22.65
N ASP A 182 -19.87 9.80 -23.32
CA ASP A 182 -18.95 10.05 -24.44
C ASP A 182 -17.47 10.08 -24.02
N ASP A 183 -17.19 10.37 -22.74
CA ASP A 183 -15.83 10.43 -22.18
C ASP A 183 -15.38 9.09 -21.57
N GLY A 184 -16.25 8.06 -21.58
CA GLY A 184 -16.00 6.70 -21.07
C GLY A 184 -16.71 6.36 -19.76
N TYR A 185 -16.68 5.09 -19.38
CA TYR A 185 -17.27 4.60 -18.14
C TYR A 185 -16.24 4.63 -16.99
N PRO A 186 -16.50 5.29 -15.86
CA PRO A 186 -15.56 5.33 -14.74
C PRO A 186 -15.38 3.92 -14.15
N VAL A 187 -14.12 3.52 -13.93
CA VAL A 187 -13.80 2.18 -13.38
C VAL A 187 -13.06 2.22 -12.06
N CYS A 188 -12.31 3.29 -11.81
CA CYS A 188 -11.68 3.51 -10.51
C CYS A 188 -11.41 4.99 -10.27
N MET A 189 -11.43 5.38 -9.00
CA MET A 189 -11.05 6.72 -8.54
C MET A 189 -10.29 6.67 -7.22
N ALA A 190 -9.57 7.75 -6.92
CA ALA A 190 -9.04 8.02 -5.59
C ALA A 190 -9.13 9.51 -5.25
N ILE A 191 -9.31 9.83 -3.96
CA ILE A 191 -9.24 11.20 -3.43
C ILE A 191 -7.87 11.44 -2.78
N SER A 192 -7.32 12.64 -2.95
CA SER A 192 -6.06 13.01 -2.33
C SER A 192 -6.20 13.06 -0.80
N PRO A 193 -5.14 12.76 -0.04
CA PRO A 193 -5.23 12.78 1.42
C PRO A 193 -5.64 14.14 2.01
N ASP A 194 -5.31 15.25 1.36
CA ASP A 194 -5.75 16.61 1.75
C ASP A 194 -7.20 16.94 1.31
N GLY A 195 -7.84 16.05 0.56
CA GLY A 195 -9.22 16.20 0.09
C GLY A 195 -9.42 17.17 -1.07
N THR A 196 -8.35 17.71 -1.65
CA THR A 196 -8.45 18.78 -2.67
C THR A 196 -8.44 18.29 -4.11
N SER A 197 -8.15 17.02 -4.36
CA SER A 197 -8.02 16.46 -5.70
C SER A 197 -8.62 15.07 -5.81
N VAL A 198 -9.13 14.74 -6.99
CA VAL A 198 -9.55 13.39 -7.35
C VAL A 198 -8.92 13.01 -8.67
N VAL A 199 -8.51 11.75 -8.78
CA VAL A 199 -8.06 11.16 -10.04
C VAL A 199 -8.95 9.99 -10.36
N ALA A 200 -9.54 10.00 -11.55
CA ALA A 200 -10.46 8.97 -12.01
C ALA A 200 -9.99 8.39 -13.33
N SER A 201 -10.10 7.07 -13.46
CA SER A 201 -9.88 6.34 -14.70
C SER A 201 -11.22 5.97 -15.32
N TYR A 202 -11.35 6.25 -16.61
CA TYR A 202 -12.49 5.93 -17.44
C TYR A 202 -12.06 4.92 -18.50
N ILE A 203 -12.88 3.92 -18.79
CA ILE A 203 -12.69 3.03 -19.94
C ILE A 203 -13.53 3.55 -21.11
N CYS A 204 -12.88 3.78 -22.24
CA CYS A 204 -13.49 4.21 -23.49
C CYS A 204 -13.28 3.16 -24.56
N VAL A 205 -14.19 3.05 -25.53
CA VAL A 205 -13.97 2.27 -26.75
C VAL A 205 -13.68 3.23 -27.90
N VAL A 206 -12.41 3.27 -28.32
CA VAL A 206 -11.96 4.14 -29.42
C VAL A 206 -11.55 3.26 -30.59
N ASN A 207 -12.20 3.45 -31.75
CA ASN A 207 -11.96 2.65 -32.97
C ASN A 207 -12.03 1.12 -32.71
N GLY A 208 -13.01 0.68 -31.92
CA GLY A 208 -13.20 -0.74 -31.57
C GLY A 208 -12.18 -1.31 -30.59
N THR A 209 -11.31 -0.49 -30.00
CA THR A 209 -10.34 -0.92 -28.98
C THR A 209 -10.64 -0.24 -27.65
N ALA A 210 -10.66 -1.02 -26.56
CA ALA A 210 -10.76 -0.47 -25.22
C ALA A 210 -9.46 0.23 -24.82
N GLU A 211 -9.57 1.45 -24.30
CA GLU A 211 -8.45 2.21 -23.74
C GLU A 211 -8.91 3.02 -22.53
N SER A 212 -7.99 3.32 -21.61
CA SER A 212 -8.31 4.20 -20.48
C SER A 212 -8.06 5.66 -20.79
N ARG A 213 -8.93 6.53 -20.29
CA ARG A 213 -8.71 7.97 -20.13
C ARG A 213 -8.66 8.27 -18.65
N VAL A 214 -7.58 8.87 -18.18
CA VAL A 214 -7.44 9.30 -16.78
C VAL A 214 -7.64 10.81 -16.72
N VAL A 215 -8.52 11.26 -15.85
CA VAL A 215 -8.85 12.67 -15.64
C VAL A 215 -8.46 13.09 -14.22
N PHE A 216 -7.89 14.28 -14.11
CA PHE A 216 -7.43 14.87 -12.85
C PHE A 216 -8.31 16.05 -12.52
N TYR A 217 -8.93 16.01 -11.36
CA TYR A 217 -9.80 17.04 -10.82
C TYR A 217 -9.13 17.71 -9.63
N ASN A 218 -9.26 19.02 -9.49
CA ASN A 218 -8.82 19.77 -8.33
C ASN A 218 -9.88 20.79 -7.91
N PHE A 219 -10.18 20.85 -6.61
CA PHE A 219 -11.28 21.62 -6.03
C PHE A 219 -10.80 22.82 -5.20
N SER A 220 -9.49 23.11 -5.22
CA SER A 220 -8.96 24.34 -4.61
C SER A 220 -9.40 25.58 -5.40
N ASP A 221 -9.05 26.78 -4.94
CA ASP A 221 -9.42 28.04 -5.62
C ASP A 221 -9.00 28.10 -7.11
N VAL A 222 -8.04 27.24 -7.53
CA VAL A 222 -7.61 27.08 -8.93
C VAL A 222 -8.68 26.40 -9.80
N GLY A 223 -9.56 25.57 -9.23
CA GLY A 223 -10.58 24.78 -9.94
C GLY A 223 -12.01 25.30 -9.84
N LYS A 224 -12.31 26.26 -8.95
CA LYS A 224 -13.67 26.78 -8.68
C LYS A 224 -14.40 27.41 -9.88
N ASN A 225 -13.71 27.73 -10.98
CA ASN A 225 -14.27 28.43 -12.13
C ASN A 225 -14.45 27.55 -13.40
N SER A 226 -14.35 26.21 -13.29
CA SER A 226 -14.45 25.25 -14.40
C SER A 226 -15.03 23.91 -13.93
N ASP A 227 -15.14 22.90 -14.79
CA ASP A 227 -15.55 21.50 -14.46
C ASP A 227 -14.57 20.78 -13.49
N CYS A 228 -13.76 21.53 -12.74
CA CYS A 228 -12.68 21.12 -11.84
C CYS A 228 -11.53 20.35 -12.53
N ILE A 229 -11.60 20.13 -13.84
CA ILE A 229 -10.59 19.42 -14.62
C ILE A 229 -9.32 20.27 -14.76
N VAL A 230 -8.20 19.73 -14.31
CA VAL A 230 -6.87 20.35 -14.41
C VAL A 230 -5.90 19.54 -15.28
N GLY A 231 -6.31 18.36 -15.73
CA GLY A 231 -5.56 17.56 -16.69
C GLY A 231 -6.31 16.30 -17.11
N ALA A 232 -5.96 15.76 -18.28
CA ALA A 232 -6.44 14.46 -18.74
C ALA A 232 -5.39 13.76 -19.61
N LYS A 233 -5.40 12.43 -19.62
CA LYS A 233 -4.52 11.62 -20.46
C LYS A 233 -5.17 10.33 -20.94
N ASN A 234 -5.09 10.07 -22.24
CA ASN A 234 -5.46 8.78 -22.82
C ASN A 234 -4.26 7.80 -22.79
N TYR A 235 -4.57 6.56 -22.44
CA TYR A 235 -3.69 5.41 -22.33
C TYR A 235 -4.05 4.41 -23.42
N GLN A 236 -3.62 4.73 -24.65
CA GLN A 236 -3.96 3.95 -25.84
C GLN A 236 -3.64 2.46 -25.68
N LYS A 237 -4.65 1.61 -25.94
CA LYS A 237 -4.56 0.15 -25.84
C LYS A 237 -4.05 -0.35 -24.48
N SER A 238 -4.39 0.36 -23.40
CA SER A 238 -4.02 -0.01 -22.05
C SER A 238 -5.13 0.41 -21.10
N LEU A 239 -5.43 -0.47 -20.15
CA LEU A 239 -6.44 -0.23 -19.14
C LEU A 239 -5.77 0.15 -17.84
N VAL A 240 -6.08 1.34 -17.33
CA VAL A 240 -5.75 1.81 -15.98
C VAL A 240 -6.91 1.39 -15.08
N THR A 241 -6.68 0.43 -14.20
CA THR A 241 -7.74 -0.19 -13.39
C THR A 241 -7.58 0.11 -11.90
N ASP A 242 -6.48 0.74 -11.49
CA ASP A 242 -6.24 1.05 -10.09
C ASP A 242 -5.44 2.34 -9.91
N VAL A 243 -5.85 3.18 -8.95
CA VAL A 243 -5.37 4.56 -8.76
C VAL A 243 -5.20 4.81 -7.27
N HIS A 244 -4.02 5.26 -6.86
CA HIS A 244 -3.74 5.52 -5.43
C HIS A 244 -2.86 6.73 -5.22
N PHE A 245 -3.18 7.53 -4.20
CA PHE A 245 -2.33 8.62 -3.76
C PHE A 245 -1.17 8.12 -2.88
N LEU A 246 0.05 8.50 -3.25
CA LEU A 246 1.27 8.25 -2.47
C LEU A 246 1.55 9.40 -1.47
N SER A 247 1.03 10.59 -1.77
CA SER A 247 1.04 11.81 -0.94
C SER A 247 -0.04 12.77 -1.46
N ASP A 248 -0.23 13.92 -0.82
CA ASP A 248 -1.20 14.94 -1.24
C ASP A 248 -1.03 15.40 -2.69
N ASP A 249 0.21 15.32 -3.22
CA ASP A 249 0.57 15.83 -4.55
C ASP A 249 1.10 14.76 -5.51
N GLN A 250 1.08 13.47 -5.13
CA GLN A 250 1.62 12.39 -5.94
C GLN A 250 0.66 11.21 -6.00
N VAL A 251 0.36 10.74 -7.21
CA VAL A 251 -0.55 9.62 -7.48
C VAL A 251 0.13 8.58 -8.36
N VAL A 252 -0.09 7.31 -8.05
CA VAL A 252 0.28 6.17 -8.89
C VAL A 252 -0.95 5.63 -9.61
N LEU A 253 -0.77 5.32 -10.89
CA LEU A 253 -1.77 4.68 -11.73
C LEU A 253 -1.23 3.32 -12.14
N PHE A 254 -1.94 2.25 -11.83
CA PHE A 254 -1.62 0.90 -12.28
C PHE A 254 -2.46 0.57 -13.50
N ALA A 255 -1.77 0.13 -14.54
CA ALA A 255 -2.35 -0.32 -15.78
C ALA A 255 -1.94 -1.76 -16.08
N ASP A 256 -2.70 -2.45 -16.93
CA ASP A 256 -2.31 -3.75 -17.50
C ASP A 256 -0.91 -3.74 -18.14
N SER A 257 -0.44 -2.58 -18.61
CA SER A 257 0.86 -2.39 -19.26
C SER A 257 1.97 -1.92 -18.31
N GLY A 258 1.72 -1.72 -17.02
CA GLY A 258 2.71 -1.29 -16.02
C GLY A 258 2.16 -0.24 -15.06
N PHE A 259 2.97 0.78 -14.74
CA PHE A 259 2.49 1.87 -13.88
C PHE A 259 3.04 3.23 -14.29
N TYR A 260 2.33 4.26 -13.83
CA TYR A 260 2.63 5.67 -14.08
C TYR A 260 2.58 6.43 -12.77
N ILE A 261 3.48 7.40 -12.59
CA ILE A 261 3.40 8.32 -11.44
C ILE A 261 3.23 9.73 -11.97
N TRP A 262 2.22 10.41 -11.43
CA TRP A 262 1.95 11.82 -11.68
C TRP A 262 2.21 12.64 -10.44
N LYS A 263 2.60 13.90 -10.65
CA LYS A 263 2.83 14.88 -9.58
C LYS A 263 2.24 16.23 -9.96
N GLY A 264 1.94 17.07 -8.97
CA GLY A 264 1.45 18.43 -9.18
C GLY A 264 -0.04 18.44 -9.45
N MET A 265 -0.89 18.05 -8.50
CA MET A 265 -2.32 17.80 -8.75
C MET A 265 -3.11 19.02 -9.25
N LYS A 266 -2.57 20.24 -9.08
CA LYS A 266 -3.12 21.47 -9.68
C LYS A 266 -2.74 21.68 -11.15
N GLN A 267 -1.62 21.10 -11.58
CA GLN A 267 -1.13 21.09 -12.97
C GLN A 267 -0.40 19.75 -13.23
N PRO A 268 -1.16 18.65 -13.39
CA PRO A 268 -0.61 17.29 -13.35
C PRO A 268 0.47 17.07 -14.40
N LYS A 269 1.61 16.52 -13.96
CA LYS A 269 2.72 16.11 -14.81
C LYS A 269 3.11 14.67 -14.53
N GLN A 270 3.18 13.86 -15.58
CA GLN A 270 3.69 12.50 -15.50
C GLN A 270 5.20 12.53 -15.29
N ILE A 271 5.67 12.04 -14.15
CA ILE A 271 7.09 12.00 -13.80
C ILE A 271 7.70 10.61 -13.99
N VAL A 272 6.88 9.56 -13.98
CA VAL A 272 7.33 8.17 -14.19
C VAL A 272 6.40 7.46 -15.15
N ARG A 273 7.01 6.67 -16.04
CA ARG A 273 6.35 5.67 -16.87
C ARG A 273 7.18 4.39 -16.84
N LYS A 274 6.62 3.31 -16.30
CA LYS A 274 7.23 1.98 -16.31
C LYS A 274 6.32 1.04 -17.06
N LYS A 275 6.83 0.50 -18.17
CA LYS A 275 6.12 -0.49 -18.98
C LYS A 275 6.63 -1.88 -18.66
N VAL A 276 5.73 -2.84 -18.60
CA VAL A 276 6.03 -4.27 -18.55
C VAL A 276 5.41 -4.96 -19.76
N ARG A 277 5.98 -6.11 -20.14
CA ARG A 277 5.49 -6.92 -21.27
C ARG A 277 4.76 -8.19 -20.82
N LYS A 278 4.96 -8.59 -19.57
CA LYS A 278 4.35 -9.77 -18.96
C LYS A 278 3.04 -9.35 -18.28
N ASN A 279 2.13 -10.30 -18.13
CA ASN A 279 0.87 -10.08 -17.42
C ASN A 279 1.17 -9.72 -15.95
N ILE A 280 0.59 -8.62 -15.48
CA ILE A 280 0.65 -8.23 -14.08
C ILE A 280 -0.41 -9.05 -13.33
N LYS A 281 0.02 -9.85 -12.35
CA LYS A 281 -0.86 -10.63 -11.48
C LYS A 281 -1.32 -9.81 -10.28
N SER A 282 -0.42 -9.03 -9.69
CA SER A 282 -0.71 -8.23 -8.49
C SER A 282 0.17 -6.99 -8.43
N VAL A 283 -0.33 -5.97 -7.74
CA VAL A 283 0.40 -4.75 -7.42
C VAL A 283 0.30 -4.51 -5.92
N PHE A 284 1.35 -3.95 -5.34
CA PHE A 284 1.35 -3.53 -3.94
C PHE A 284 2.20 -2.27 -3.81
N TYR A 285 1.89 -1.40 -2.86
CA TYR A 285 2.59 -0.13 -2.75
C TYR A 285 2.49 0.43 -1.34
N ASN A 286 3.39 1.36 -1.05
CA ASN A 286 3.25 2.29 0.06
C ASN A 286 3.87 3.64 -0.34
N LYS A 287 4.06 4.55 0.61
CA LYS A 287 4.63 5.89 0.34
C LYS A 287 6.07 5.87 -0.22
N SER A 288 6.77 4.74 -0.14
CA SER A 288 8.20 4.61 -0.46
C SER A 288 8.50 3.67 -1.62
N ALA A 289 7.69 2.63 -1.83
CA ALA A 289 7.93 1.60 -2.81
C ALA A 289 6.65 1.14 -3.52
N ILE A 290 6.83 0.65 -4.75
CA ILE A 290 5.81 0.11 -5.63
C ILE A 290 6.33 -1.24 -6.12
N GLY A 291 5.54 -2.29 -5.95
CA GLY A 291 5.84 -3.63 -6.43
C GLY A 291 4.87 -4.10 -7.50
N LEU A 292 5.40 -4.83 -8.48
CA LEU A 292 4.63 -5.56 -9.47
C LEU A 292 4.98 -7.05 -9.36
N VAL A 293 3.97 -7.91 -9.30
CA VAL A 293 4.14 -9.35 -9.50
C VAL A 293 3.70 -9.70 -10.91
N LEU A 294 4.59 -10.29 -11.68
CA LEU A 294 4.41 -10.65 -13.09
C LEU A 294 4.35 -12.17 -13.25
N ASP A 295 3.46 -12.65 -14.11
CA ASP A 295 3.44 -14.05 -14.51
C ASP A 295 4.61 -14.37 -15.45
N THR A 296 5.35 -15.44 -15.16
CA THR A 296 6.47 -15.89 -16.00
C THR A 296 6.08 -16.96 -17.02
N GLY A 297 4.94 -17.63 -16.85
CA GLY A 297 4.55 -18.83 -17.57
C GLY A 297 5.31 -20.10 -17.17
N SER A 298 6.24 -20.03 -16.20
CA SER A 298 7.04 -21.16 -15.71
C SER A 298 6.35 -21.85 -14.53
N LYS A 299 6.25 -23.18 -14.56
CA LYS A 299 5.75 -23.93 -13.38
C LYS A 299 6.73 -23.92 -12.19
N LYS A 300 8.04 -23.80 -12.45
CA LYS A 300 9.06 -23.87 -11.38
C LYS A 300 9.23 -22.53 -10.65
N THR A 301 8.98 -21.44 -11.37
CA THR A 301 9.15 -20.05 -10.92
C THR A 301 8.02 -19.21 -11.50
N PRO A 302 6.75 -19.45 -11.11
CA PRO A 302 5.57 -18.83 -11.72
C PRO A 302 5.54 -17.31 -11.65
N TYR A 303 6.25 -16.72 -10.68
CA TYR A 303 6.16 -15.31 -10.40
C TYR A 303 7.52 -14.62 -10.51
N HIS A 304 7.50 -13.42 -11.08
CA HIS A 304 8.63 -12.48 -11.09
C HIS A 304 8.20 -11.19 -10.41
N MET A 305 8.93 -10.77 -9.38
CA MET A 305 8.65 -9.55 -8.63
C MET A 305 9.64 -8.45 -8.99
N ASP A 306 9.11 -7.31 -9.41
CA ASP A 306 9.88 -6.08 -9.59
C ASP A 306 9.47 -5.04 -8.55
N ILE A 307 10.46 -4.48 -7.84
CA ILE A 307 10.23 -3.44 -6.83
C ILE A 307 10.88 -2.14 -7.31
N TYR A 308 10.14 -1.05 -7.21
CA TYR A 308 10.55 0.29 -7.59
C TYR A 308 10.39 1.24 -6.42
N ASN A 309 11.24 2.27 -6.35
CA ASN A 309 10.94 3.43 -5.52
C ASN A 309 9.94 4.38 -6.22
N THR A 310 9.42 5.38 -5.51
CA THR A 310 8.48 6.38 -6.05
C THR A 310 9.10 7.37 -7.06
N LYS A 311 10.40 7.26 -7.35
CA LYS A 311 11.08 7.93 -8.47
C LYS A 311 11.13 7.05 -9.73
N GLY A 312 10.60 5.83 -9.67
CA GLY A 312 10.58 4.86 -10.77
C GLY A 312 11.87 4.08 -10.95
N ASN A 313 12.84 4.18 -10.03
CA ASN A 313 14.05 3.36 -10.10
C ASN A 313 13.74 1.98 -9.56
N LYS A 314 14.08 0.94 -10.33
CA LYS A 314 13.99 -0.45 -9.90
C LYS A 314 15.03 -0.68 -8.81
N THR A 315 14.59 -1.04 -7.61
CA THR A 315 15.47 -1.31 -6.45
C THR A 315 15.81 -2.78 -6.32
N SER A 316 14.88 -3.66 -6.71
CA SER A 316 15.05 -5.13 -6.64
C SER A 316 14.26 -5.82 -7.73
N SER A 317 14.70 -7.03 -8.09
CA SER A 317 14.08 -7.87 -9.12
C SER A 317 14.45 -9.32 -8.84
N PHE A 318 13.47 -10.20 -8.65
CA PHE A 318 13.71 -11.60 -8.31
C PHE A 318 12.51 -12.48 -8.68
N ASP A 319 12.79 -13.75 -8.95
CA ASP A 319 11.76 -14.77 -9.17
C ASP A 319 11.40 -15.43 -7.84
N PHE A 320 10.14 -15.88 -7.72
CA PHE A 320 9.70 -16.70 -6.59
C PHE A 320 8.65 -17.72 -7.02
N ALA A 321 8.46 -18.74 -6.18
CA ALA A 321 7.60 -19.88 -6.50
C ALA A 321 6.52 -20.17 -5.45
N ASN A 322 6.57 -19.48 -4.31
CA ASN A 322 5.58 -19.62 -3.25
C ASN A 322 4.21 -19.18 -3.75
N ASP A 323 3.18 -19.95 -3.41
CA ASP A 323 1.83 -19.62 -3.83
C ASP A 323 1.25 -18.51 -2.94
N TYR A 324 0.39 -17.68 -3.52
CA TYR A 324 -0.22 -16.56 -2.82
C TYR A 324 -1.56 -16.17 -3.46
N ASN A 325 -2.50 -15.82 -2.60
CA ASN A 325 -3.78 -15.19 -2.94
C ASN A 325 -3.73 -13.69 -2.66
N ASP A 326 -3.05 -13.29 -1.58
CA ASP A 326 -2.88 -11.90 -1.18
C ASP A 326 -1.40 -11.56 -1.01
N ILE A 327 -1.06 -10.31 -1.32
CA ILE A 327 0.28 -9.75 -1.17
C ILE A 327 0.20 -8.27 -0.88
N GLN A 328 0.86 -7.84 0.19
CA GLN A 328 0.83 -6.46 0.66
C GLN A 328 2.20 -5.99 1.14
N LEU A 329 2.38 -4.68 1.16
CA LEU A 329 3.61 -4.04 1.64
C LEU A 329 3.34 -3.29 2.94
N ASP A 330 3.91 -3.78 4.03
CA ASP A 330 3.84 -3.16 5.35
C ASP A 330 5.25 -2.71 5.81
N GLY A 331 5.44 -1.40 5.89
CA GLY A 331 6.73 -0.78 6.12
C GLY A 331 7.75 -1.19 5.04
N ASN A 332 8.72 -2.03 5.43
CA ASN A 332 9.78 -2.51 4.53
C ASN A 332 9.68 -4.02 4.25
N GLU A 333 8.51 -4.60 4.50
CA GLU A 333 8.26 -6.03 4.39
C GLU A 333 7.08 -6.29 3.47
N ILE A 334 7.26 -7.27 2.59
CA ILE A 334 6.21 -7.72 1.68
C ILE A 334 5.67 -9.00 2.30
N LEU A 335 4.45 -8.94 2.81
CA LEU A 335 3.75 -10.07 3.35
C LEU A 335 2.93 -10.70 2.24
N PHE A 336 2.96 -12.02 2.13
CA PHE A 336 2.12 -12.76 1.21
C PHE A 336 1.54 -13.96 1.93
N TYR A 337 0.35 -14.36 1.52
CA TYR A 337 -0.25 -15.60 1.99
C TYR A 337 -1.21 -16.19 0.96
N SER A 338 -1.35 -17.51 1.00
CA SER A 338 -2.41 -18.29 0.35
C SER A 338 -3.21 -19.01 1.42
N ALA A 339 -4.20 -19.82 1.04
CA ALA A 339 -4.95 -20.62 2.00
C ALA A 339 -4.09 -21.60 2.84
N LYS A 340 -2.82 -21.88 2.46
CA LYS A 340 -1.96 -22.87 3.15
C LYS A 340 -0.54 -22.40 3.42
N GLU A 341 -0.17 -21.22 2.98
CA GLU A 341 1.19 -20.71 3.11
C GLU A 341 1.16 -19.24 3.51
N CYS A 342 2.11 -18.83 4.34
CA CYS A 342 2.39 -17.42 4.58
C CYS A 342 3.89 -17.17 4.50
N GLY A 343 4.27 -15.93 4.23
CA GLY A 343 5.67 -15.57 4.17
C GLY A 343 5.92 -14.08 4.12
N VAL A 344 7.19 -13.75 4.26
CA VAL A 344 7.69 -12.38 4.34
C VAL A 344 8.91 -12.25 3.43
N PHE A 345 8.83 -11.39 2.44
CA PHE A 345 10.01 -10.91 1.72
C PHE A 345 10.46 -9.56 2.28
N ARG A 346 11.77 -9.33 2.25
CA ARG A 346 12.31 -7.97 2.35
C ARG A 346 12.26 -7.29 0.98
N LEU A 347 12.25 -5.96 0.99
CA LEU A 347 12.34 -5.16 -0.24
C LEU A 347 13.58 -5.46 -1.11
N ASN A 348 14.65 -6.05 -0.56
CA ASN A 348 15.83 -6.47 -1.32
C ASN A 348 15.70 -7.86 -1.99
N GLY A 349 14.56 -8.53 -1.84
CA GLY A 349 14.28 -9.85 -2.41
C GLY A 349 14.69 -11.04 -1.56
N VAL A 350 15.22 -10.82 -0.35
CA VAL A 350 15.45 -11.92 0.59
C VAL A 350 14.11 -12.43 1.10
N LEU A 351 13.82 -13.72 0.84
CA LEU A 351 12.75 -14.44 1.54
C LEU A 351 13.14 -14.57 3.00
N ARG A 352 12.56 -13.72 3.83
CA ARG A 352 12.87 -13.61 5.25
C ARG A 352 12.27 -14.76 6.03
N PHE A 353 11.08 -15.19 5.66
CA PHE A 353 10.31 -16.25 6.30
C PHE A 353 9.32 -16.85 5.32
N HIS A 354 9.09 -18.15 5.44
CA HIS A 354 8.03 -18.87 4.76
C HIS A 354 7.63 -20.07 5.64
N ALA A 355 6.33 -20.31 5.74
CA ALA A 355 5.79 -21.47 6.41
C ALA A 355 4.56 -22.00 5.66
N SER A 356 4.43 -23.32 5.65
CA SER A 356 3.16 -23.98 5.36
C SER A 356 2.36 -24.10 6.66
N VAL A 357 1.08 -23.77 6.61
CA VAL A 357 0.17 -23.75 7.77
C VAL A 357 -0.94 -24.76 7.51
N GLU A 358 -0.97 -25.84 8.31
CA GLU A 358 -1.92 -26.94 8.12
C GLU A 358 -3.37 -26.53 8.40
N GLU A 359 -3.57 -25.67 9.40
CA GLU A 359 -4.90 -25.17 9.83
C GLU A 359 -5.47 -24.09 8.89
N GLY A 360 -4.73 -23.72 7.85
CA GLY A 360 -5.11 -22.69 6.89
C GLY A 360 -4.67 -21.28 7.28
N VAL A 361 -4.75 -20.36 6.32
CA VAL A 361 -4.45 -18.93 6.52
C VAL A 361 -5.54 -18.09 5.90
N ASP A 362 -6.27 -17.38 6.75
CA ASP A 362 -7.28 -16.38 6.36
C ASP A 362 -6.64 -15.01 6.21
N TYR A 363 -5.79 -14.63 7.18
CA TYR A 363 -5.08 -13.35 7.18
C TYR A 363 -3.68 -13.49 7.78
N PHE A 364 -2.75 -12.69 7.26
CA PHE A 364 -1.39 -12.61 7.78
C PHE A 364 -0.92 -11.15 7.84
N PHE A 365 -0.71 -10.66 9.06
CA PHE A 365 -0.38 -9.27 9.33
C PHE A 365 0.94 -9.14 10.08
N ARG A 366 1.61 -8.00 9.92
CA ARG A 366 2.78 -7.66 10.72
C ARG A 366 2.34 -7.14 12.08
N GLY A 367 3.02 -7.58 13.13
CA GLY A 367 2.87 -7.02 14.47
C GLY A 367 3.91 -5.95 14.80
N ASN A 368 3.68 -5.23 15.89
CA ASN A 368 4.56 -4.14 16.34
C ASN A 368 5.91 -4.63 16.89
N GLY A 369 5.91 -5.83 17.46
CA GLY A 369 7.12 -6.45 17.97
C GLY A 369 8.11 -6.77 16.85
N ARG A 370 9.41 -6.75 17.18
CA ARG A 370 10.44 -7.10 16.20
C ARG A 370 10.31 -8.57 15.78
N ASN A 371 9.94 -8.78 14.52
CA ASN A 371 9.66 -10.10 13.91
C ASN A 371 8.39 -10.75 14.48
N HIS A 372 7.46 -9.95 14.99
CA HIS A 372 6.15 -10.43 15.41
C HIS A 372 5.18 -10.28 14.25
N TYR A 373 4.32 -11.27 14.09
CA TYR A 373 3.28 -11.33 13.07
C TYR A 373 2.02 -11.93 13.68
N TYR A 374 0.87 -11.65 13.08
CA TYR A 374 -0.38 -12.27 13.44
C TYR A 374 -0.85 -13.18 12.31
N LEU A 375 -1.13 -14.42 12.67
CA LEU A 375 -1.64 -15.45 11.79
C LEU A 375 -3.08 -15.76 12.19
N PHE A 376 -4.00 -15.52 11.26
CA PHE A 376 -5.41 -15.83 11.44
C PHE A 376 -5.70 -17.10 10.65
N ASN A 377 -6.26 -18.10 11.33
CA ASN A 377 -6.82 -19.28 10.69
C ASN A 377 -8.33 -19.36 10.98
N ASP A 378 -8.96 -20.46 10.56
CA ASP A 378 -10.41 -20.66 10.68
C ASP A 378 -10.92 -20.57 12.13
N SER A 379 -10.06 -20.80 13.14
CA SER A 379 -10.47 -20.94 14.54
C SER A 379 -9.71 -20.05 15.52
N THR A 380 -8.52 -19.57 15.17
CA THR A 380 -7.63 -18.87 16.10
C THR A 380 -6.94 -17.65 15.48
N ILE A 381 -6.54 -16.76 16.38
CA ILE A 381 -5.61 -15.67 16.15
C ILE A 381 -4.33 -16.02 16.91
N GLN A 382 -3.24 -16.22 16.18
CA GLN A 382 -1.94 -16.53 16.74
C GLN A 382 -1.00 -15.33 16.59
N GLU A 383 -0.43 -14.86 17.70
CA GLU A 383 0.75 -14.00 17.67
C GLU A 383 1.98 -14.89 17.53
N ILE A 384 2.69 -14.76 16.41
CA ILE A 384 3.89 -15.54 16.12
C ILE A 384 5.13 -14.66 16.12
N LYS A 385 6.25 -15.24 16.57
CA LYS A 385 7.56 -14.61 16.48
C LYS A 385 8.52 -15.48 15.70
N LEU A 386 9.14 -14.90 14.68
CA LEU A 386 10.11 -15.62 13.84
C LEU A 386 11.39 -15.92 14.62
N LYS A 387 11.90 -17.16 14.49
CA LYS A 387 13.13 -17.67 15.14
C LYS A 387 14.30 -17.85 14.18
#